data_AF-A0A7Y7NAF6-F1
#
_entry.id   AF-A0A7Y7NAF6-F1
#
_cell.length_a   1.000
_cell.length_b   1.000
_cell.length_c   1.000
_cell.angle_alpha   90.00
_cell.angle_beta   90.00
_cell.angle_gamma   90.00
#
_symmetry.space_group_name_H-M   'P 1'
#
loop_
_entity.id
_entity.type
_entity.pdbx_description
1 polymer ?
#
loop_
_entity_poly.entity_id
_entity_poly.type
_entity_poly.pdbx_seq_one_letter_code
_entity_poly.pdbx_strand_id
1 'polypeptide(L)'
;MDDVHSSLNEARTEIHRRWNDAALKRSVEEMLGVHLWPEMKGQPRGVLWRCLPSPDNGFTFFVQASQWMGLKAFLPEYIEDMFVHFNAEKKSLGRLSLSMPDGTMVTCDIVDFHASQGKPMTEVVLKTGESLVGFHHRLLDRSGYPVMRRDLSDWWISLKPARNYYHYYLAHFIAHGVLFDVFEQEEDHRENVFLQEVVLPNIEKVEREFGKKPLIVRHYPPEQTEEENFYWFSYPPHVNTWLVQWAQENNLAFKKVRTIT
;
A
#
# COMPACT_ATOMS: atom_id res chain seq x y z
N MET A 1 17.17 -0.63 -17.23
CA MET A 1 16.08 0.24 -16.77
C MET A 1 16.63 0.98 -15.58
N ASP A 2 16.59 2.31 -15.57
CA ASP A 2 17.08 3.08 -14.42
C ASP A 2 16.28 2.66 -13.18
N ASP A 3 16.97 2.36 -12.08
CA ASP A 3 16.33 1.96 -10.85
C ASP A 3 15.44 3.11 -10.34
N VAL A 4 14.14 2.85 -10.29
CA VAL A 4 13.13 3.78 -9.75
C VAL A 4 13.22 3.86 -8.23
N HIS A 5 13.79 2.83 -7.60
CA HIS A 5 13.83 2.70 -6.15
C HIS A 5 15.15 3.24 -5.60
N SER A 6 15.04 4.02 -4.53
CA SER A 6 16.15 4.34 -3.65
C SER A 6 16.31 3.25 -2.59
N SER A 7 17.55 3.03 -2.15
CA SER A 7 17.77 2.20 -0.96
C SER A 7 17.19 2.87 0.30
N LEU A 8 16.88 2.08 1.34
CA LEU A 8 16.43 2.61 2.63
C LEU A 8 17.41 3.63 3.23
N ASN A 9 18.72 3.38 3.14
CA ASN A 9 19.76 4.29 3.63
C ASN A 9 19.79 5.62 2.87
N GLU A 10 19.67 5.55 1.54
CA GLU A 10 19.60 6.73 0.69
C GLU A 10 18.35 7.53 0.99
N ALA A 11 17.17 6.89 0.98
CA ALA A 11 15.89 7.55 1.26
C ALA A 11 15.88 8.20 2.65
N ARG A 12 16.42 7.53 3.67
CA ARG A 12 16.58 8.07 5.03
C ARG A 12 17.41 9.35 5.05
N THR A 13 18.56 9.34 4.37
CA THR A 13 19.47 10.49 4.38
C THR A 13 18.86 11.65 3.59
N GLU A 14 18.32 11.32 2.42
CA GLU A 14 17.88 12.28 1.43
C GLU A 14 16.56 12.96 1.83
N ILE A 15 15.62 12.26 2.47
CA ILE A 15 14.37 12.88 2.92
C ILE A 15 14.64 14.01 3.91
N HIS A 16 15.56 13.82 4.86
CA HIS A 16 15.92 14.87 5.82
C HIS A 16 16.64 16.03 5.15
N ARG A 17 17.49 15.75 4.16
CA ARG A 17 18.15 16.81 3.37
C ARG A 17 17.14 17.64 2.58
N ARG A 18 16.22 16.98 1.86
CA ARG A 18 15.19 17.64 1.03
C ARG A 18 14.14 18.35 1.88
N TRP A 19 13.74 17.77 3.02
CA TRP A 19 12.81 18.39 3.95
C TRP A 19 13.36 19.69 4.57
N ASN A 20 14.68 19.82 4.71
CA ASN A 20 15.31 21.04 5.22
C ASN A 20 15.68 22.05 4.12
N ASP A 21 15.45 21.72 2.85
CA ASP A 21 15.61 22.63 1.72
C ASP A 21 14.33 23.46 1.55
N ALA A 22 14.35 24.68 2.11
CA ALA A 22 13.18 25.57 2.10
C ALA A 22 12.76 25.99 0.69
N ALA A 23 13.71 26.11 -0.25
CA ALA A 23 13.41 26.50 -1.63
C ALA A 23 12.73 25.35 -2.37
N LEU A 24 13.26 24.13 -2.24
CA LEU A 24 12.67 22.93 -2.81
C LEU A 24 11.26 22.70 -2.26
N LYS A 25 11.09 22.75 -0.94
CA LYS A 25 9.77 22.57 -0.30
C LYS A 25 8.75 23.58 -0.79
N ARG A 26 9.13 24.86 -0.82
CA ARG A 26 8.24 25.91 -1.33
C ARG A 26 7.82 25.63 -2.77
N SER A 27 8.77 25.28 -3.63
CA SER A 27 8.48 24.94 -5.03
C SER A 27 7.52 23.75 -5.16
N VAL A 28 7.70 22.70 -4.36
CA VAL A 28 6.79 21.54 -4.32
C VAL A 28 5.40 21.94 -3.81
N GLU A 29 5.32 22.70 -2.71
CA GLU A 29 4.05 23.17 -2.14
C GLU A 29 3.29 24.11 -3.09
N GLU A 30 4.00 24.99 -3.81
CA GLU A 30 3.42 25.88 -4.83
C GLU A 30 2.84 25.10 -6.01
N MET A 31 3.57 24.08 -6.50
CA MET A 31 3.08 23.21 -7.57
C MET A 31 1.86 22.40 -7.13
N LEU A 32 1.93 21.79 -5.93
CA LEU A 32 0.83 21.01 -5.39
C LEU A 32 -0.41 21.86 -5.10
N GLY A 33 -0.24 23.09 -4.61
CA GLY A 33 -1.34 24.02 -4.35
C GLY A 33 -2.46 23.38 -3.52
N VAL A 34 -3.66 23.31 -4.09
CA VAL A 34 -4.84 22.68 -3.46
C VAL A 34 -4.76 21.16 -3.38
N HIS A 35 -3.85 20.54 -4.13
CA HIS A 35 -3.65 19.09 -4.16
C HIS A 35 -2.68 18.59 -3.07
N LEU A 36 -2.03 19.48 -2.32
CA LEU A 36 -1.16 19.10 -1.21
C LEU A 36 -1.97 18.47 -0.07
N TRP A 37 -1.65 17.23 0.28
CA TRP A 37 -2.26 16.55 1.41
C TRP A 37 -1.88 17.25 2.72
N PRO A 38 -2.86 17.73 3.51
CA PRO A 38 -2.60 18.40 4.77
C PRO A 38 -1.76 17.56 5.74
N GLU A 39 -1.92 16.24 5.71
CA GLU A 39 -1.19 15.29 6.53
C GLU A 39 0.32 15.35 6.28
N MET A 40 0.75 15.69 5.06
CA MET A 40 2.15 15.79 4.64
C MET A 40 2.83 17.10 5.08
N LYS A 41 2.09 17.98 5.78
CA LYS A 41 2.64 19.22 6.36
C LYS A 41 3.27 18.98 7.73
N GLY A 42 4.26 19.81 8.08
CA GLY A 42 4.87 19.86 9.41
C GLY A 42 6.04 18.91 9.66
N GLN A 43 6.08 17.74 9.02
CA GLN A 43 7.21 16.79 9.12
C GLN A 43 7.22 15.80 7.96
N PRO A 44 8.37 15.19 7.60
CA PRO A 44 8.41 14.17 6.57
C PRO A 44 7.72 12.89 7.03
N ARG A 45 7.19 12.12 6.07
CA ARG A 45 6.43 10.90 6.34
C ARG A 45 6.84 9.72 5.47
N GLY A 46 6.73 8.53 6.05
CA GLY A 46 6.70 7.29 5.26
C GLY A 46 5.26 7.08 4.81
N VAL A 47 5.05 6.83 3.53
CA VAL A 47 3.73 6.68 2.94
C VAL A 47 3.61 5.30 2.32
N LEU A 48 2.58 4.56 2.69
CA LEU A 48 2.19 3.32 2.03
C LEU A 48 0.78 3.53 1.48
N TRP A 49 0.68 3.64 0.16
CA TRP A 49 -0.62 3.70 -0.50
C TRP A 49 -1.17 2.29 -0.68
N ARG A 50 -2.41 2.09 -0.26
CA ARG A 50 -3.20 0.87 -0.44
C ARG A 50 -4.64 1.31 -0.68
N CYS A 51 -5.39 0.60 -1.52
CA CYS A 51 -6.81 0.92 -1.66
C CYS A 51 -7.54 0.77 -0.32
N LEU A 52 -7.21 -0.30 0.42
CA LEU A 52 -7.63 -0.54 1.80
C LEU A 52 -6.46 -1.22 2.56
N PRO A 53 -5.80 -0.55 3.51
CA PRO A 53 -4.69 -1.10 4.28
C PRO A 53 -5.14 -2.23 5.23
N SER A 54 -4.30 -3.26 5.30
CA SER A 54 -4.41 -4.38 6.24
C SER A 54 -3.07 -4.55 6.95
N PRO A 55 -3.01 -4.95 8.24
CA PRO A 55 -1.76 -5.11 8.97
C PRO A 55 -1.06 -6.44 8.63
N ASP A 56 -0.79 -6.68 7.36
CA ASP A 56 0.02 -7.81 6.88
C ASP A 56 1.53 -7.59 7.16
N ASN A 57 2.37 -8.55 6.78
CA ASN A 57 3.82 -8.47 6.99
C ASN A 57 4.45 -7.37 6.14
N GLY A 58 3.94 -7.10 4.94
CA GLY A 58 4.37 -5.95 4.13
C GLY A 58 4.11 -4.64 4.87
N PHE A 59 2.89 -4.44 5.38
CA PHE A 59 2.54 -3.31 6.22
C PHE A 59 3.46 -3.19 7.44
N THR A 60 3.73 -4.30 8.12
CA THR A 60 4.61 -4.33 9.29
C THR A 60 6.02 -3.83 8.95
N PHE A 61 6.58 -4.30 7.83
CA PHE A 61 7.86 -3.84 7.32
C PHE A 61 7.83 -2.34 7.03
N PHE A 62 6.79 -1.84 6.37
CA PHE A 62 6.62 -0.41 6.10
C PHE A 62 6.67 0.44 7.38
N VAL A 63 5.95 0.03 8.44
CA VAL A 63 5.92 0.77 9.71
C VAL A 63 7.31 0.76 10.36
N GLN A 64 7.97 -0.39 10.40
CA GLN A 64 9.32 -0.53 10.97
C GLN A 64 10.35 0.29 10.20
N ALA A 65 10.32 0.25 8.87
CA ALA A 65 11.20 1.02 8.00
C ALA A 65 10.97 2.53 8.16
N SER A 66 9.70 2.96 8.21
CA SER A 66 9.34 4.37 8.47
C SER A 66 9.89 4.84 9.81
N GLN A 67 9.72 4.05 10.87
CA GLN A 67 10.24 4.36 12.20
C GLN A 67 11.77 4.43 12.20
N TRP A 68 12.46 3.48 11.56
CA TRP A 68 13.92 3.47 11.46
C TRP A 68 14.47 4.70 10.71
N MET A 69 13.72 5.23 9.74
CA MET A 69 14.05 6.48 9.05
C MET A 69 13.74 7.75 9.87
N GLY A 70 13.06 7.61 11.02
CA GLY A 70 12.58 8.74 11.82
C GLY A 70 11.35 9.43 11.23
N LEU A 71 10.54 8.72 10.44
CA LEU A 71 9.34 9.22 9.78
C LEU A 71 8.07 8.72 10.50
N LYS A 72 7.00 9.50 10.47
CA LYS A 72 5.68 9.00 10.85
C LYS A 72 5.02 8.31 9.66
N ALA A 73 4.41 7.16 9.91
CA ALA A 73 3.67 6.40 8.91
C ALA A 73 2.33 7.08 8.56
N PHE A 74 2.03 7.12 7.27
CA PHE A 74 0.78 7.62 6.72
C PHE A 74 0.22 6.67 5.66
N LEU A 75 -1.09 6.43 5.74
CA LEU A 75 -1.85 5.51 4.90
C LEU A 75 -2.96 6.30 4.20
N PRO A 76 -2.67 6.87 3.02
CA PRO A 76 -3.70 7.36 2.13
C PRO A 76 -4.47 6.16 1.55
N GLU A 77 -5.79 6.15 1.75
CA GLU A 77 -6.68 5.10 1.25
C GLU A 77 -7.45 5.57 0.01
N TYR A 78 -7.99 4.60 -0.74
CA TYR A 78 -8.96 4.83 -1.80
C TYR A 78 -10.09 3.80 -1.72
N ILE A 79 -10.93 3.93 -0.69
CA ILE A 79 -11.99 2.93 -0.38
C ILE A 79 -13.16 2.93 -1.38
N GLU A 80 -13.33 4.01 -2.15
CA GLU A 80 -14.28 4.07 -3.27
C GLU A 80 -13.73 3.44 -4.57
N ASP A 81 -12.54 2.85 -4.54
CA ASP A 81 -12.05 2.06 -5.67
C ASP A 81 -12.80 0.73 -5.81
N MET A 82 -12.82 0.18 -7.02
CA MET A 82 -13.51 -1.06 -7.30
C MET A 82 -12.73 -2.27 -6.77
N PHE A 83 -13.42 -3.16 -6.09
CA PHE A 83 -12.92 -4.48 -5.71
C PHE A 83 -12.81 -5.38 -6.95
N VAL A 84 -11.58 -5.68 -7.36
CA VAL A 84 -11.27 -6.52 -8.52
C VAL A 84 -10.32 -7.62 -8.08
N HIS A 85 -10.83 -8.84 -7.95
CA HIS A 85 -10.06 -9.96 -7.39
C HIS A 85 -9.00 -10.56 -8.33
N PHE A 86 -8.88 -10.02 -9.55
CA PHE A 86 -7.76 -10.30 -10.44
C PHE A 86 -6.49 -9.56 -10.01
N ASN A 87 -6.60 -8.44 -9.30
CA ASN A 87 -5.47 -7.76 -8.69
C ASN A 87 -5.10 -8.47 -7.38
N ALA A 88 -3.84 -8.83 -7.21
CA ALA A 88 -3.38 -9.67 -6.08
C ALA A 88 -3.57 -8.99 -4.73
N GLU A 89 -3.29 -7.69 -4.62
CA GLU A 89 -3.54 -6.90 -3.41
C GLU A 89 -5.03 -6.89 -3.06
N LYS A 90 -5.92 -6.58 -4.02
CA LYS A 90 -7.36 -6.56 -3.73
C LYS A 90 -7.88 -7.95 -3.38
N LYS A 91 -7.32 -9.00 -3.99
CA LYS A 91 -7.66 -10.38 -3.66
C LYS A 91 -7.27 -10.75 -2.23
N SER A 92 -6.13 -10.28 -1.72
CA SER A 92 -5.69 -10.56 -0.35
C SER A 92 -6.59 -9.94 0.73
N LEU A 93 -7.30 -8.85 0.40
CA LEU A 93 -8.35 -8.29 1.26
C LEU A 93 -9.54 -9.26 1.42
N GLY A 94 -9.91 -9.97 0.34
CA GLY A 94 -11.00 -10.95 0.37
C GLY A 94 -10.60 -12.37 0.79
N ARG A 95 -9.29 -12.67 0.76
CA ARG A 95 -8.70 -13.97 1.08
C ARG A 95 -7.53 -13.79 2.02
N LEU A 96 -7.72 -14.13 3.29
CA LEU A 96 -6.68 -14.09 4.30
C LEU A 96 -5.65 -15.20 4.03
N SER A 97 -4.37 -14.84 3.96
CA SER A 97 -3.23 -15.77 4.00
C SER A 97 -2.81 -15.95 5.46
N LEU A 98 -2.98 -17.16 6.00
CA LEU A 98 -2.81 -17.45 7.42
C LEU A 98 -1.86 -18.64 7.63
N SER A 99 -1.21 -18.66 8.79
CA SER A 99 -0.40 -19.79 9.25
C SER A 99 -1.06 -20.44 10.46
N MET A 100 -1.28 -21.75 10.41
CA MET A 100 -1.79 -22.53 11.54
C MET A 100 -0.72 -22.69 12.63
N PRO A 101 -1.09 -23.07 13.88
CA PRO A 101 -0.12 -23.25 14.96
C PRO A 101 0.98 -24.29 14.67
N ASP A 102 0.72 -25.25 13.78
CA ASP A 102 1.68 -26.27 13.33
C ASP A 102 2.57 -25.80 12.17
N GLY A 103 2.46 -24.54 11.75
CA GLY A 103 3.18 -23.96 10.62
C GLY A 103 2.51 -24.18 9.26
N THR A 104 1.37 -24.87 9.19
CA THR A 104 0.67 -25.09 7.91
C THR A 104 0.16 -23.77 7.34
N MET A 105 0.57 -23.44 6.10
CA MET A 105 0.03 -22.31 5.34
C MET A 105 -1.37 -22.62 4.81
N VAL A 106 -2.32 -21.74 5.11
CA VAL A 106 -3.72 -21.86 4.68
C VAL A 106 -4.23 -20.54 4.14
N THR A 107 -5.28 -20.61 3.32
CA THR A 107 -6.07 -19.44 2.90
C THR A 107 -7.48 -19.54 3.42
N CYS A 108 -8.09 -18.40 3.75
CA CYS A 108 -9.47 -18.29 4.21
C CYS A 108 -10.20 -17.20 3.44
N ASP A 109 -11.16 -17.59 2.61
CA ASP A 109 -12.01 -16.66 1.84
C ASP A 109 -13.04 -16.02 2.78
N ILE A 110 -12.92 -14.72 3.05
CA ILE A 110 -13.83 -13.98 3.94
C ILE A 110 -14.96 -13.27 3.21
N VAL A 111 -14.89 -13.16 1.89
CA VAL A 111 -15.94 -12.61 1.01
C VAL A 111 -16.42 -13.65 0.01
N ASP A 112 -17.58 -13.40 -0.60
CA ASP A 112 -17.95 -14.04 -1.86
C ASP A 112 -17.34 -13.23 -3.03
N PHE A 113 -16.31 -13.78 -3.67
CA PHE A 113 -15.59 -13.10 -4.75
C PHE A 113 -16.47 -12.81 -5.97
N HIS A 114 -17.39 -13.72 -6.32
CA HIS A 114 -18.25 -13.52 -7.47
C HIS A 114 -19.27 -12.42 -7.19
N ALA A 115 -19.88 -12.42 -6.00
CA ALA A 115 -20.85 -11.41 -5.61
C ALA A 115 -20.22 -10.03 -5.31
N SER A 116 -18.91 -9.96 -5.05
CA SER A 116 -18.19 -8.73 -4.69
C SER A 116 -17.47 -8.09 -5.88
N GLN A 117 -17.25 -8.82 -6.96
CA GLN A 117 -16.49 -8.36 -8.12
C GLN A 117 -17.11 -7.08 -8.73
N GLY A 118 -16.29 -6.05 -8.91
CA GLY A 118 -16.66 -4.79 -9.56
C GLY A 118 -17.43 -3.81 -8.66
N LYS A 119 -17.71 -4.17 -7.40
CA LYS A 119 -18.33 -3.25 -6.43
C LYS A 119 -17.28 -2.31 -5.83
N PRO A 120 -17.65 -1.08 -5.42
CA PRO A 120 -16.81 -0.28 -4.54
C PRO A 120 -16.43 -1.06 -3.26
N MET A 121 -15.23 -0.86 -2.71
CA MET A 121 -14.84 -1.59 -1.48
C MET A 121 -15.78 -1.32 -0.30
N THR A 122 -16.36 -0.12 -0.26
CA THR A 122 -17.39 0.29 0.72
C THR A 122 -18.67 -0.54 0.66
N GLU A 123 -18.97 -1.18 -0.48
CA GLU A 123 -20.14 -2.06 -0.66
C GLU A 123 -19.83 -3.55 -0.49
N VAL A 124 -18.56 -3.93 -0.37
CA VAL A 124 -18.18 -5.33 -0.19
C VAL A 124 -18.46 -5.77 1.25
N VAL A 125 -19.15 -6.91 1.38
CA VAL A 125 -19.49 -7.52 2.66
C VAL A 125 -18.84 -8.89 2.81
N LEU A 126 -18.38 -9.16 4.02
CA LEU A 126 -17.87 -10.45 4.46
C LEU A 126 -19.02 -11.47 4.51
N LYS A 127 -18.65 -12.76 4.48
CA LYS A 127 -19.56 -13.89 4.74
C LYS A 127 -20.22 -13.83 6.11
N THR A 128 -19.65 -13.06 7.04
CA THR A 128 -20.19 -12.80 8.39
C THR A 128 -21.22 -11.67 8.40
N GLY A 129 -21.43 -10.96 7.28
CA GLY A 129 -22.35 -9.81 7.16
C GLY A 129 -21.72 -8.45 7.46
N GLU A 130 -20.46 -8.42 7.88
CA GLU A 130 -19.72 -7.19 8.15
C GLU A 130 -19.19 -6.53 6.87
N SER A 131 -19.03 -5.20 6.81
CA SER A 131 -18.34 -4.52 5.70
C SER A 131 -16.84 -4.87 5.65
N LEU A 132 -16.28 -5.00 4.44
CA LEU A 132 -14.84 -5.22 4.21
C LEU A 132 -13.98 -4.11 4.79
N VAL A 133 -14.35 -2.85 4.53
CA VAL A 133 -13.65 -1.67 5.06
C VAL A 133 -13.62 -1.69 6.59
N GLY A 134 -14.79 -1.88 7.22
CA GLY A 134 -14.89 -1.97 8.68
C GLY A 134 -14.03 -3.10 9.28
N PHE A 135 -13.95 -4.24 8.60
CA PHE A 135 -13.15 -5.38 9.07
C PHE A 135 -11.66 -5.04 9.11
N HIS A 136 -11.10 -4.58 7.99
CA HIS A 136 -9.69 -4.22 7.90
C HIS A 136 -9.35 -3.00 8.76
N HIS A 137 -10.28 -2.04 8.88
CA HIS A 137 -10.06 -0.89 9.76
C HIS A 137 -9.93 -1.28 11.22
N ARG A 138 -10.85 -2.13 11.73
CA ARG A 138 -10.74 -2.65 13.10
C ARG A 138 -9.54 -3.57 13.29
N LEU A 139 -9.16 -4.33 12.27
CA LEU A 139 -7.97 -5.17 12.30
C LEU A 139 -6.71 -4.32 12.47
N LEU A 140 -6.61 -3.22 11.73
CA LEU A 140 -5.53 -2.26 11.85
C LEU A 140 -5.52 -1.60 13.24
N ASP A 141 -6.67 -1.16 13.75
CA ASP A 141 -6.75 -0.56 15.09
C ASP A 141 -6.30 -1.57 16.18
N ARG A 142 -6.68 -2.85 16.04
CA ARG A 142 -6.29 -3.94 16.94
C ARG A 142 -4.80 -4.25 16.90
N SER A 143 -4.14 -4.06 15.75
CA SER A 143 -2.70 -4.31 15.62
C SER A 143 -1.84 -3.33 16.42
N GLY A 144 -2.40 -2.17 16.82
CA GLY A 144 -1.73 -1.20 17.68
C GLY A 144 -0.59 -0.42 17.02
N TYR A 145 -0.43 -0.50 15.70
CA TYR A 145 0.59 0.28 15.01
C TYR A 145 0.25 1.78 15.01
N PRO A 146 1.22 2.67 15.29
CA PRO A 146 1.00 4.11 15.38
C PRO A 146 0.98 4.75 13.99
N VAL A 147 -0.10 4.54 13.25
CA VAL A 147 -0.25 5.02 11.87
C VAL A 147 -1.36 6.05 11.74
N MET A 148 -1.17 7.01 10.84
CA MET A 148 -2.23 7.92 10.43
C MET A 148 -2.90 7.38 9.18
N ARG A 149 -4.21 7.18 9.23
CA ARG A 149 -5.04 6.75 8.10
C ARG A 149 -5.91 7.91 7.62
N ARG A 150 -6.05 8.07 6.31
CA ARG A 150 -6.97 9.04 5.71
C ARG A 150 -7.56 8.47 4.42
N ASP A 151 -8.88 8.42 4.36
CA ASP A 151 -9.55 8.20 3.08
C ASP A 151 -9.39 9.44 2.18
N LEU A 152 -8.77 9.22 1.02
CA LEU A 152 -8.53 10.23 -0.01
C LEU A 152 -9.33 9.94 -1.29
N SER A 153 -10.39 9.13 -1.21
CA SER A 153 -11.26 8.78 -2.33
C SER A 153 -11.67 10.00 -3.17
N ASP A 154 -12.13 11.07 -2.53
CA ASP A 154 -12.50 12.32 -3.21
C ASP A 154 -11.33 12.96 -3.98
N TRP A 155 -10.12 12.91 -3.40
CA TRP A 155 -8.91 13.45 -4.04
C TRP A 155 -8.60 12.69 -5.33
N TRP A 156 -8.58 11.35 -5.26
CA TRP A 156 -8.32 10.49 -6.43
C TRP A 156 -9.39 10.65 -7.50
N ILE A 157 -10.67 10.67 -7.12
CA ILE A 157 -11.81 10.81 -8.03
C ILE A 157 -11.77 12.16 -8.74
N SER A 158 -11.52 13.26 -8.01
CA SER A 158 -11.50 14.61 -8.57
C SER A 158 -10.41 14.83 -9.62
N LEU A 159 -9.38 14.00 -9.61
CA LEU A 159 -8.23 14.08 -10.49
C LEU A 159 -8.16 12.91 -11.49
N LYS A 160 -9.22 12.11 -11.67
CA LYS A 160 -9.22 11.05 -12.69
C LYS A 160 -9.02 11.60 -14.11
N PRO A 161 -8.43 10.82 -15.04
CA PRO A 161 -7.86 9.47 -14.86
C PRO A 161 -6.48 9.46 -14.16
N ALA A 162 -5.97 8.28 -13.81
CA ALA A 162 -4.73 8.09 -13.04
C ALA A 162 -3.53 8.93 -13.51
N ARG A 163 -3.29 9.01 -14.81
CA ARG A 163 -2.23 9.85 -15.39
C ARG A 163 -2.22 11.31 -14.94
N ASN A 164 -3.38 11.86 -14.55
CA ASN A 164 -3.49 13.22 -14.08
C ASN A 164 -3.07 13.32 -12.60
N TYR A 165 -3.55 12.41 -11.75
CA TYR A 165 -3.22 12.46 -10.33
C TYR A 165 -1.82 11.96 -9.99
N TYR A 166 -1.21 11.08 -10.80
CA TYR A 166 0.13 10.55 -10.53
C TYR A 166 1.20 11.65 -10.49
N HIS A 167 1.03 12.72 -11.28
CA HIS A 167 1.91 13.87 -11.22
C HIS A 167 1.95 14.51 -9.82
N TYR A 168 0.77 14.87 -9.30
CA TYR A 168 0.62 15.47 -7.97
C TYR A 168 0.98 14.48 -6.87
N TYR A 169 0.56 13.22 -7.01
CA TYR A 169 0.89 12.15 -6.06
C TYR A 169 2.40 12.00 -5.91
N LEU A 170 3.13 11.80 -7.00
CA LEU A 170 4.57 11.56 -6.97
C LEU A 170 5.37 12.78 -6.49
N ALA A 171 4.88 13.99 -6.75
CA ALA A 171 5.54 15.21 -6.29
C ALA A 171 5.58 15.36 -4.77
N HIS A 172 4.63 14.76 -4.03
CA HIS A 172 4.71 14.72 -2.56
C HIS A 172 6.03 14.09 -2.07
N PHE A 173 6.56 13.12 -2.81
CA PHE A 173 7.79 12.40 -2.43
C PHE A 173 9.06 13.08 -2.92
N ILE A 174 8.96 14.30 -3.46
CA ILE A 174 10.14 15.12 -3.74
C ILE A 174 10.70 15.70 -2.45
N ALA A 175 9.85 16.22 -1.56
CA ALA A 175 10.33 16.86 -0.34
C ALA A 175 9.55 16.50 0.93
N HIS A 176 8.35 15.89 0.83
CA HIS A 176 7.46 15.69 1.98
C HIS A 176 7.40 14.25 2.49
N GLY A 177 7.86 13.27 1.73
CA GLY A 177 7.85 11.90 2.20
C GLY A 177 8.64 10.92 1.37
N VAL A 178 8.61 9.68 1.83
CA VAL A 178 9.16 8.50 1.17
C VAL A 178 7.98 7.58 0.86
N LEU A 179 7.79 7.27 -0.41
CA LEU A 179 6.78 6.31 -0.87
C LEU A 179 7.32 4.90 -0.73
N PHE A 180 6.53 4.00 -0.14
CA PHE A 180 6.76 2.56 -0.19
C PHE A 180 5.85 1.95 -1.24
N ASP A 181 6.45 1.47 -2.33
CA ASP A 181 5.73 0.89 -3.46
C ASP A 181 6.63 -0.12 -4.20
N VAL A 182 6.05 -0.84 -5.15
CA VAL A 182 6.76 -1.77 -6.03
C VAL A 182 6.45 -1.42 -7.47
N PHE A 183 7.42 -0.79 -8.15
CA PHE A 183 7.32 -0.48 -9.57
C PHE A 183 8.24 -1.38 -10.39
N GLU A 184 7.74 -2.55 -10.75
CA GLU A 184 8.48 -3.54 -11.53
C GLU A 184 7.70 -3.99 -12.77
N GLN A 185 8.44 -4.55 -13.72
CA GLN A 185 7.78 -5.27 -14.80
C GLN A 185 7.26 -6.59 -14.24
N GLU A 186 5.95 -6.78 -14.32
CA GLU A 186 5.27 -7.99 -13.89
C GLU A 186 4.94 -8.90 -15.08
N GLU A 187 4.49 -10.12 -14.82
CA GLU A 187 3.94 -10.98 -15.88
C GLU A 187 2.59 -10.46 -16.41
N ASP A 188 1.82 -9.72 -15.61
CA ASP A 188 0.56 -9.11 -16.06
C ASP A 188 0.83 -7.92 -16.99
N HIS A 189 0.47 -8.10 -18.27
CA HIS A 189 0.58 -7.06 -19.30
C HIS A 189 -0.12 -5.75 -18.88
N ARG A 190 -1.22 -5.80 -18.12
CA ARG A 190 -1.95 -4.59 -17.73
C ARG A 190 -1.18 -3.75 -16.72
N GLU A 191 -0.53 -4.38 -15.74
CA GLU A 191 0.32 -3.68 -14.77
C GLU A 191 1.54 -3.08 -15.47
N ASN A 192 2.14 -3.80 -16.43
CA ASN A 192 3.21 -3.25 -17.27
C ASN A 192 2.76 -2.03 -18.08
N VAL A 193 1.59 -2.07 -18.70
CA VAL A 193 1.03 -0.92 -19.44
C VAL A 193 0.83 0.26 -18.50
N PHE A 194 0.29 0.03 -17.31
CA PHE A 194 0.10 1.09 -16.32
C PHE A 194 1.43 1.71 -15.89
N LEU A 195 2.45 0.89 -15.59
CA LEU A 195 3.79 1.36 -15.25
C LEU A 195 4.39 2.21 -16.38
N GLN A 196 4.34 1.75 -17.62
CA GLN A 196 4.95 2.43 -18.77
C GLN A 196 4.20 3.67 -19.24
N GLU A 197 2.86 3.67 -19.18
CA GLU A 197 2.03 4.77 -19.70
C GLU A 197 1.63 5.80 -18.64
N VAL A 198 1.64 5.43 -17.35
CA VAL A 198 1.18 6.29 -16.25
C VAL A 198 2.31 6.62 -15.29
N VAL A 199 2.98 5.63 -14.72
CA VAL A 199 3.91 5.85 -13.60
C VAL A 199 5.23 6.46 -14.07
N LEU A 200 5.95 5.79 -14.97
CA LEU A 200 7.28 6.24 -15.43
C LEU A 200 7.24 7.64 -16.08
N PRO A 201 6.27 7.97 -16.96
CA PRO A 201 6.20 9.31 -17.54
C PRO A 201 5.97 10.40 -16.49
N ASN A 202 5.23 10.10 -15.41
CA ASN A 202 5.03 11.05 -14.32
C ASN A 202 6.25 11.19 -13.42
N ILE A 203 7.02 10.11 -13.20
CA ILE A 203 8.33 10.18 -12.53
C ILE A 203 9.27 11.10 -13.31
N GLU A 204 9.42 10.88 -14.62
CA GLU A 204 10.24 11.73 -15.49
C GLU A 204 9.77 13.18 -15.49
N LYS A 205 8.45 13.41 -15.50
CA LYS A 205 7.88 14.75 -15.47
C LYS A 205 8.25 15.48 -14.19
N VAL A 206 8.07 14.84 -13.04
CA VAL A 206 8.43 15.40 -11.73
C VAL A 206 9.94 15.60 -11.63
N GLU A 207 10.75 14.67 -12.13
CA GLU A 207 12.21 14.80 -12.16
C GLU A 207 12.67 15.99 -12.99
N ARG A 208 12.10 16.22 -14.17
CA ARG A 208 12.40 17.39 -15.00
C ARG A 208 12.04 18.71 -14.31
N GLU A 209 10.98 18.72 -13.52
CA GLU A 209 10.48 19.93 -12.86
C GLU A 209 11.32 20.32 -11.63
N PHE A 210 11.69 19.35 -10.80
CA PHE A 210 12.40 19.60 -9.54
C PHE A 210 13.89 19.24 -9.57
N GLY A 211 14.37 18.68 -10.68
CA GLY A 211 15.74 18.17 -10.83
C GLY A 211 16.06 16.97 -9.92
N LYS A 212 15.03 16.26 -9.44
CA LYS A 212 15.14 15.17 -8.47
C LYS A 212 14.07 14.12 -8.73
N LYS A 213 14.43 12.83 -8.62
CA LYS A 213 13.46 11.73 -8.61
C LYS A 213 12.66 11.73 -7.29
N PRO A 214 11.37 11.35 -7.30
CA PRO A 214 10.62 11.04 -6.08
C PRO A 214 11.37 10.00 -5.22
N LEU A 215 11.32 10.12 -3.89
CA LEU A 215 11.90 9.11 -3.00
C LEU A 215 10.95 7.93 -2.87
N ILE A 216 11.25 6.86 -3.59
CA ILE A 216 10.48 5.63 -3.61
C ILE A 216 11.37 4.52 -3.06
N VAL A 217 10.92 3.86 -2.00
CA VAL A 217 11.56 2.69 -1.43
C VAL A 217 10.75 1.47 -1.81
N ARG A 218 11.48 0.44 -2.19
CA ARG A 218 10.92 -0.88 -2.47
C ARG A 218 10.13 -1.41 -1.27
N HIS A 219 8.85 -1.74 -1.43
CA HIS A 219 8.04 -2.25 -0.32
C HIS A 219 8.46 -3.66 0.14
N TYR A 220 8.86 -4.54 -0.78
CA TYR A 220 9.40 -5.86 -0.48
C TYR A 220 10.38 -6.31 -1.59
N PRO A 221 11.30 -7.24 -1.31
CA PRO A 221 12.39 -7.56 -2.25
C PRO A 221 11.88 -8.09 -3.61
N PRO A 222 12.64 -7.91 -4.69
CA PRO A 222 12.34 -8.51 -6.00
C PRO A 222 12.43 -10.04 -5.98
N GLU A 223 12.00 -10.68 -7.06
CA GLU A 223 12.27 -12.11 -7.36
C GLU A 223 11.81 -13.06 -6.23
N GLN A 224 10.66 -12.78 -5.62
CA GLN A 224 10.11 -13.56 -4.53
C GLN A 224 9.60 -14.93 -5.00
N THR A 225 9.91 -15.96 -4.23
CA THR A 225 9.28 -17.29 -4.33
C THR A 225 7.80 -17.23 -3.95
N GLU A 226 7.04 -18.28 -4.26
CA GLU A 226 5.63 -18.38 -3.84
C GLU A 226 5.47 -18.31 -2.30
N GLU A 227 6.40 -18.89 -1.56
CA GLU A 227 6.41 -18.87 -0.09
C GLU A 227 6.69 -17.47 0.46
N GLU A 228 7.66 -16.75 -0.12
CA GLU A 228 7.94 -15.36 0.26
C GLU A 228 6.79 -14.43 -0.10
N ASN A 229 6.17 -14.61 -1.27
CA ASN A 229 4.96 -13.89 -1.63
C ASN A 229 3.83 -14.17 -0.64
N PHE A 230 3.62 -15.44 -0.27
CA PHE A 230 2.65 -15.78 0.78
C PHE A 230 2.97 -15.08 2.09
N TYR A 231 4.25 -15.04 2.48
CA TYR A 231 4.69 -14.36 3.69
C TYR A 231 4.29 -12.89 3.69
N TRP A 232 4.56 -12.13 2.63
CA TRP A 232 4.24 -10.69 2.57
C TRP A 232 2.75 -10.38 2.70
N PHE A 233 1.89 -11.25 2.14
CA PHE A 233 0.42 -11.13 2.26
C PHE A 233 -0.16 -11.81 3.51
N SER A 234 0.67 -12.50 4.30
CA SER A 234 0.27 -13.07 5.58
C SER A 234 0.48 -12.07 6.72
N TYR A 235 0.08 -12.45 7.93
CA TYR A 235 -0.02 -11.54 9.06
C TYR A 235 1.06 -11.80 10.12
N PRO A 236 1.51 -10.77 10.87
CA PRO A 236 2.42 -10.97 11.99
C PRO A 236 1.76 -11.85 13.06
N PRO A 237 2.53 -12.59 13.89
CA PRO A 237 2.00 -13.67 14.73
C PRO A 237 0.79 -13.28 15.61
N HIS A 238 0.81 -12.09 16.19
CA HIS A 238 -0.27 -11.60 17.06
C HIS A 238 -1.58 -11.32 16.30
N VAL A 239 -1.50 -10.81 15.06
CA VAL A 239 -2.65 -10.61 14.19
C VAL A 239 -3.12 -11.94 13.60
N ASN A 240 -2.19 -12.76 13.12
CA ASN A 240 -2.48 -14.07 12.54
C ASN A 240 -3.23 -14.98 13.52
N THR A 241 -2.75 -15.06 14.78
CA THR A 241 -3.40 -15.86 15.83
C THR A 241 -4.85 -15.43 16.04
N TRP A 242 -5.11 -14.11 16.08
CA TRP A 242 -6.46 -13.59 16.20
C TRP A 242 -7.32 -13.92 14.98
N LEU A 243 -6.79 -13.78 13.77
CA LEU A 243 -7.53 -14.08 12.54
C LEU A 243 -7.90 -15.56 12.42
N VAL A 244 -7.00 -16.47 12.81
CA VAL A 244 -7.29 -17.91 12.85
C VAL A 244 -8.44 -18.19 13.81
N GLN A 245 -8.39 -17.64 15.03
CA GLN A 245 -9.46 -17.79 16.02
C GLN A 245 -10.78 -17.20 15.50
N TRP A 246 -10.75 -15.96 14.99
CA TRP A 246 -11.92 -15.28 14.44
C TRP A 246 -12.56 -16.08 13.29
N ALA A 247 -11.75 -16.63 12.38
CA ALA A 247 -12.24 -17.44 11.26
C ALA A 247 -12.87 -18.76 11.75
N GLN A 248 -12.31 -19.40 12.78
CA GLN A 248 -12.88 -20.59 13.40
C GLN A 248 -14.22 -20.30 14.08
N GLU A 249 -14.31 -19.22 14.87
CA GLU A 249 -15.53 -18.78 15.55
C GLU A 249 -16.66 -18.45 14.56
N ASN A 250 -16.31 -17.99 13.36
CA ASN A 250 -17.25 -17.70 12.28
C ASN A 250 -17.45 -18.87 11.30
N ASN A 251 -16.96 -20.07 11.63
CA ASN A 251 -17.10 -21.29 10.80
C ASN A 251 -16.62 -21.11 9.36
N LEU A 252 -15.56 -20.32 9.14
CA LEU A 252 -14.99 -20.10 7.81
C LEU A 252 -14.09 -21.27 7.41
N ALA A 253 -14.10 -21.59 6.12
CA ALA A 253 -13.33 -22.71 5.58
C ALA A 253 -11.86 -22.34 5.32
N PHE A 254 -10.95 -23.16 5.83
CA PHE A 254 -9.52 -23.09 5.52
C PHE A 254 -9.16 -23.99 4.35
N LYS A 255 -8.33 -23.48 3.44
CA LYS A 255 -7.78 -24.23 2.30
C LYS A 255 -6.27 -24.27 2.41
N LYS A 256 -5.67 -25.46 2.50
CA LYS A 256 -4.21 -25.61 2.51
C LYS A 256 -3.61 -25.05 1.23
N VAL A 257 -2.56 -24.26 1.35
CA VAL A 257 -1.74 -23.85 0.20
C VAL A 257 -0.90 -25.05 -0.20
N ARG A 258 -0.89 -25.38 -1.49
CA ARG A 258 0.02 -26.39 -2.04
C ARG A 258 1.32 -25.68 -2.33
N THR A 259 2.38 -25.98 -1.61
CA THR A 259 3.74 -25.58 -2.00
C THR A 259 4.13 -26.39 -3.23
N ILE A 260 4.48 -25.72 -4.32
CA ILE A 260 5.14 -26.37 -5.45
C ILE A 260 6.58 -26.59 -5.02
N THR A 261 6.91 -27.80 -4.59
CA THR A 261 8.29 -28.27 -4.40
C THR A 261 8.93 -28.60 -5.74
#